data_AF-A0A929L4K5-F1
#
_entry.id   AF-A0A929L4K5-F1
#
_cell.length_a   1.000
_cell.length_b   1.000
_cell.length_c   1.000
_cell.angle_alpha   90.00
_cell.angle_beta   90.00
_cell.angle_gamma   90.00
#
_symmetry.space_group_name_H-M   'P 1'
#
loop_
_entity.id
_entity.type
_entity.pdbx_description
1 polymer ?
#
loop_
_entity_poly.entity_id
_entity_poly.type
_entity_poly.pdbx_seq_one_letter_code
_entity_poly.pdbx_strand_id
1 'polypeptide(L)'
;MSYYAGKFFEELKRELMTWVWNNSKLLHKITQYDLQYLFEFHPNRGLSIDLRRFEPEYYKEVFYPPEAKKANIDEFVRKVCIVLAAGLKRSGRSDLTITITVRHMVSESSHWKTFFMDEKFDSRVLKPLSSKEEDWYYAYKRTD
;
A
#
# COMPACT_ATOMS: atom_id res chain seq x y z
N MET A 1 -6.42 -23.30 7.35
CA MET A 1 -5.73 -22.06 7.75
C MET A 1 -6.17 -21.69 9.15
N SER A 2 -5.23 -21.41 10.06
CA SER A 2 -5.52 -21.08 11.45
C SER A 2 -6.31 -19.77 11.55
N TYR A 3 -7.44 -19.81 12.25
CA TYR A 3 -8.32 -18.67 12.57
C TYR A 3 -7.54 -17.43 13.09
N TYR A 4 -6.38 -17.65 13.72
CA TYR A 4 -5.53 -16.61 14.28
C TYR A 4 -4.82 -15.73 13.25
N ALA A 5 -4.46 -16.26 12.07
CA ALA A 5 -3.82 -15.46 11.03
C ALA A 5 -4.81 -14.48 10.38
N GLY A 6 -6.07 -14.90 10.21
CA GLY A 6 -7.14 -14.05 9.69
C GLY A 6 -7.44 -12.88 10.62
N LYS A 7 -7.62 -13.16 11.92
CA LYS A 7 -7.89 -12.11 12.92
C LYS A 7 -6.76 -11.06 13.00
N PHE A 8 -5.51 -11.50 12.92
CA PHE A 8 -4.36 -10.59 12.92
C PHE A 8 -4.35 -9.63 11.72
N PHE A 9 -4.59 -10.14 10.51
CA PHE A 9 -4.63 -9.28 9.32
C PHE A 9 -5.83 -8.33 9.31
N GLU A 10 -6.97 -8.73 9.88
CA GLU A 10 -8.11 -7.83 10.08
C GLU A 10 -7.78 -6.70 11.07
N GLU A 11 -7.03 -6.98 12.13
CA GLU A 11 -6.56 -5.95 13.06
C GLU A 11 -5.62 -4.95 12.37
N LEU A 12 -4.64 -5.43 11.59
CA LEU A 12 -3.77 -4.57 10.80
C LEU A 12 -4.55 -3.73 9.77
N LYS A 13 -5.53 -4.33 9.11
CA LYS A 13 -6.42 -3.62 8.17
C LYS A 13 -7.16 -2.49 8.90
N ARG A 14 -7.72 -2.75 10.07
CA ARG A 14 -8.43 -1.75 10.87
C ARG A 14 -7.52 -0.60 11.29
N GLU A 15 -6.27 -0.89 11.65
CA GLU A 15 -5.29 0.15 11.99
C GLU A 15 -4.95 1.04 10.79
N LEU A 16 -4.74 0.45 9.62
CA LEU A 16 -4.52 1.20 8.39
C LEU A 16 -5.71 2.08 8.02
N MET A 17 -6.93 1.54 8.11
CA MET A 17 -8.15 2.31 7.86
C MET A 17 -8.30 3.47 8.85
N THR A 18 -8.05 3.21 10.14
CA THR A 18 -8.08 4.23 11.19
C THR A 18 -7.07 5.34 10.92
N TRP A 19 -5.86 4.98 10.49
CA TRP A 19 -4.83 5.94 10.13
C TRP A 19 -5.26 6.84 8.96
N VAL A 20 -5.84 6.27 7.90
CA VAL A 20 -6.34 7.06 6.76
C VAL A 20 -7.49 7.97 7.20
N TRP A 21 -8.46 7.43 7.95
CA TRP A 21 -9.64 8.17 8.39
C TRP A 21 -9.29 9.34 9.32
N ASN A 22 -8.29 9.18 10.18
CA ASN A 22 -7.86 10.24 11.09
C ASN A 22 -6.85 11.23 10.48
N ASN A 23 -6.42 11.00 9.23
CA ASN A 23 -5.51 11.91 8.55
C ASN A 23 -6.30 13.04 7.87
N SER A 24 -6.21 14.26 8.41
CA SER A 24 -6.93 15.42 7.89
C SER A 24 -6.67 15.76 6.42
N LYS A 25 -5.53 15.33 5.85
CA LYS A 25 -5.20 15.51 4.43
C LYS A 25 -5.86 14.48 3.52
N LEU A 26 -6.26 13.34 4.06
CA LEU A 26 -6.93 12.25 3.34
C LEU A 26 -8.43 12.18 3.66
N LEU A 27 -8.84 12.80 4.76
CA LEU A 27 -10.23 12.96 5.15
C LEU A 27 -11.00 13.66 4.03
N HIS A 28 -12.16 13.10 3.67
CA HIS A 28 -12.98 13.52 2.52
C HIS A 28 -12.34 13.32 1.13
N LYS A 29 -11.17 12.68 1.03
CA LYS A 29 -10.57 12.25 -0.25
C LYS A 29 -10.86 10.78 -0.54
N ILE A 30 -11.57 10.10 0.35
CA ILE A 30 -12.02 8.73 0.22
C ILE A 30 -13.30 8.55 1.05
N THR A 31 -14.26 7.78 0.54
CA THR A 31 -15.48 7.45 1.29
C THR A 31 -15.20 6.34 2.31
N GLN A 32 -16.06 6.19 3.33
CA GLN A 32 -15.93 5.07 4.27
C GLN A 32 -16.11 3.71 3.59
N TYR A 33 -16.97 3.64 2.57
CA TYR A 33 -17.17 2.42 1.77
C TYR A 33 -15.88 2.08 1.01
N ASP A 34 -15.32 3.03 0.26
CA ASP A 34 -14.10 2.81 -0.53
C ASP A 34 -12.87 2.54 0.34
N LEU A 35 -12.81 3.12 1.54
CA LEU A 35 -11.75 2.86 2.50
C LEU A 35 -11.65 1.37 2.89
N GLN A 36 -12.77 0.64 2.90
CA GLN A 36 -12.75 -0.81 3.17
C GLN A 36 -12.05 -1.61 2.08
N TYR A 37 -11.99 -1.06 0.85
CA TYR A 37 -11.37 -1.68 -0.32
C TYR A 37 -10.02 -1.05 -0.67
N LEU A 38 -9.58 -0.01 0.06
CA LEU A 38 -8.25 0.56 -0.10
C LEU A 38 -7.17 -0.44 0.32
N PHE A 39 -7.43 -1.24 1.36
CA PHE A 39 -6.49 -2.23 1.91
C PHE A 39 -7.11 -3.63 1.91
N GLU A 40 -6.43 -4.58 1.28
CA GLU A 40 -6.85 -5.97 1.26
C GLU A 40 -5.68 -6.89 1.60
N PHE A 41 -5.82 -7.69 2.66
CA PHE A 41 -4.81 -8.66 3.02
C PHE A 41 -5.11 -10.02 2.39
N HIS A 42 -4.11 -10.58 1.75
CA HIS A 42 -4.13 -11.93 1.22
C HIS A 42 -3.10 -12.79 1.96
N PRO A 43 -3.48 -13.96 2.50
CA PRO A 43 -2.57 -14.82 3.24
C PRO A 43 -1.27 -15.17 2.51
N ASN A 44 -1.33 -15.28 1.18
CA ASN A 44 -0.19 -15.69 0.34
C ASN A 44 0.46 -14.53 -0.44
N ARG A 45 -0.19 -13.36 -0.52
CA ARG A 45 0.27 -12.23 -1.36
C ARG A 45 0.61 -10.98 -0.55
N GLY A 46 0.34 -10.99 0.76
CA GLY A 46 0.55 -9.86 1.65
C GLY A 46 -0.56 -8.80 1.51
N LEU A 47 -0.19 -7.53 1.57
CA LEU A 47 -1.12 -6.40 1.50
C LEU A 47 -1.28 -5.93 0.04
N SER A 48 -2.52 -5.75 -0.39
CA SER A 48 -2.90 -5.05 -1.62
C SER A 48 -3.42 -3.65 -1.26
N ILE A 49 -2.95 -2.62 -1.97
CA ILE A 49 -3.35 -1.22 -1.82
C ILE A 49 -3.97 -0.74 -3.13
N ASP A 50 -5.26 -0.41 -3.17
CA ASP A 50 -5.90 0.14 -4.38
C ASP A 50 -6.05 1.66 -4.29
N LEU A 51 -5.08 2.40 -4.84
CA LEU A 51 -5.08 3.87 -4.80
C LEU A 51 -6.25 4.47 -5.61
N ARG A 52 -6.89 3.71 -6.49
CA ARG A 52 -8.03 4.19 -7.29
C ARG A 52 -9.32 4.31 -6.45
N ARG A 53 -9.27 3.94 -5.17
CA ARG A 53 -10.35 4.12 -4.19
C ARG A 53 -10.45 5.54 -3.66
N PHE A 54 -9.41 6.36 -3.83
CA PHE A 54 -9.52 7.78 -3.57
C PHE A 54 -10.40 8.47 -4.61
N GLU A 55 -11.00 9.60 -4.23
CA GLU A 55 -11.79 10.45 -5.11
C GLU A 55 -11.01 10.75 -6.41
N PRO A 56 -11.65 10.70 -7.59
CA PRO A 56 -10.97 10.81 -8.88
C PRO A 56 -10.08 12.05 -9.03
N GLU A 57 -10.52 13.20 -8.53
CA GLU A 57 -9.78 14.46 -8.60
C GLU A 57 -8.49 14.38 -7.77
N TYR A 58 -8.59 13.87 -6.54
CA TYR A 58 -7.45 13.69 -5.66
C TYR A 58 -6.47 12.66 -6.23
N TYR A 59 -6.98 11.54 -6.73
CA TYR A 59 -6.17 10.52 -7.36
C TYR A 59 -5.35 11.09 -8.52
N LYS A 60 -6.01 11.85 -9.41
CA LYS A 60 -5.36 12.47 -10.57
C LYS A 60 -4.28 13.46 -10.16
N GLU A 61 -4.52 14.26 -9.13
CA GLU A 61 -3.58 15.26 -8.64
C GLU A 61 -2.34 14.64 -7.99
N VAL A 62 -2.53 13.61 -7.17
CA VAL A 62 -1.50 13.10 -6.26
C VAL A 62 -0.77 11.88 -6.81
N PHE A 63 -1.46 10.99 -7.54
CA PHE A 63 -0.94 9.68 -7.95
C PHE A 63 -0.86 9.48 -9.46
N TYR A 64 -1.40 10.39 -10.29
CA TYR A 64 -1.36 10.29 -11.75
C TYR A 64 -0.56 11.44 -12.41
N PRO A 65 0.12 11.20 -13.55
CA PRO A 65 0.53 9.88 -14.04
C PRO A 65 1.56 9.26 -13.07
N PRO A 66 1.50 7.94 -12.83
CA PRO A 66 2.25 7.30 -11.75
C PRO A 66 3.77 7.40 -11.93
N GLU A 67 4.26 7.51 -13.16
CA GLU A 67 5.69 7.72 -13.48
C GLU A 67 6.18 9.06 -12.94
N ALA A 68 5.37 10.12 -13.08
CA ALA A 68 5.68 11.46 -12.57
C ALA A 68 5.41 11.59 -11.06
N LYS A 69 4.51 10.75 -10.53
CA LYS A 69 4.07 10.78 -9.13
C LYS A 69 4.67 9.66 -8.28
N LYS A 70 5.73 8.99 -8.77
CA LYS A 70 6.43 7.90 -8.07
C LYS A 70 6.80 8.26 -6.63
N ALA A 71 7.32 9.47 -6.39
CA ALA A 71 7.67 9.93 -5.05
C ALA A 71 6.48 9.98 -4.09
N ASN A 72 5.30 10.40 -4.57
CA ASN A 72 4.08 10.44 -3.74
C ASN A 72 3.55 9.05 -3.44
N ILE A 73 3.60 8.15 -4.42
CA ILE A 73 3.21 6.74 -4.25
C ILE A 73 4.14 6.07 -3.23
N ASP A 74 5.46 6.21 -3.41
CA ASP A 74 6.46 5.63 -2.52
C ASP A 74 6.33 6.19 -1.09
N GLU A 75 6.03 7.49 -0.93
CA GLU A 75 5.79 8.11 0.38
C GLU A 75 4.49 7.63 1.03
N PHE A 76 3.42 7.41 0.25
CA PHE A 76 2.20 6.81 0.76
C PHE A 76 2.45 5.39 1.27
N VAL A 77 3.13 4.56 0.48
CA VAL A 77 3.50 3.18 0.84
C VAL A 77 4.41 3.17 2.06
N ARG A 78 5.37 4.10 2.15
CA ARG A 78 6.24 4.23 3.33
C ARG A 78 5.44 4.46 4.60
N LYS A 79 4.43 5.34 4.57
CA LYS A 79 3.54 5.57 5.72
C LYS A 79 2.73 4.34 6.07
N VAL A 80 2.26 3.59 5.07
CA VAL A 80 1.62 2.28 5.29
C VAL A 80 2.58 1.31 5.99
N CYS A 81 3.84 1.21 5.54
CA CYS A 81 4.86 0.38 6.19
C CYS A 81 5.09 0.78 7.66
N ILE A 82 5.08 2.07 7.98
CA ILE A 82 5.22 2.55 9.36
C ILE A 82 4.07 2.07 10.24
N VAL A 83 2.82 2.15 9.74
CA VAL A 83 1.64 1.67 10.48
C VAL A 83 1.72 0.15 10.69
N LEU A 84 2.05 -0.60 9.63
CA LEU A 84 2.23 -2.05 9.69
C LEU A 84 3.32 -2.46 10.67
N ALA A 85 4.49 -1.80 10.64
CA ALA A 85 5.61 -2.10 11.53
C ALA A 85 5.23 -1.88 12.99
N ALA A 86 4.49 -0.81 13.28
CA ALA A 86 3.97 -0.54 14.61
C ALA A 86 2.97 -1.63 15.06
N GLY A 87 2.08 -2.08 14.17
CA GLY A 87 1.14 -3.16 14.43
C GLY A 87 1.83 -4.50 14.69
N LEU A 88 2.79 -4.88 13.84
CA LEU A 88 3.62 -6.09 13.97
C LEU A 88 4.40 -6.11 15.28
N LYS A 89 4.98 -4.97 15.68
CA LYS A 89 5.70 -4.84 16.95
C LYS A 89 4.76 -5.02 18.15
N ARG A 90 3.56 -4.44 18.12
CA ARG A 90 2.57 -4.59 19.21
C ARG A 90 2.07 -6.02 19.35
N SER A 91 1.95 -6.76 18.25
CA SER A 91 1.50 -8.16 18.26
C SER A 91 2.62 -9.18 18.52
N GLY A 92 3.88 -8.72 18.67
CA GLY A 92 5.04 -9.60 18.86
C GLY A 92 5.41 -10.40 17.61
N ARG A 93 5.04 -9.93 16.41
CA ARG A 93 5.23 -10.58 15.10
C ARG A 93 6.18 -9.78 14.20
N SER A 94 7.28 -9.26 14.76
CA SER A 94 8.25 -8.46 14.01
C SER A 94 9.08 -9.27 13.00
N ASP A 95 9.03 -10.60 13.10
CA ASP A 95 9.61 -11.58 12.17
C ASP A 95 8.82 -11.72 10.87
N LEU A 96 7.57 -11.25 10.84
CA LEU A 96 6.69 -11.45 9.69
C LEU A 96 6.98 -10.41 8.60
N THR A 97 7.39 -10.90 7.43
CA THR A 97 7.57 -10.10 6.22
C THR A 97 6.25 -9.93 5.48
N ILE A 98 5.85 -8.69 5.18
CA ILE A 98 4.66 -8.39 4.37
C ILE A 98 5.10 -7.87 3.00
N THR A 99 4.66 -8.56 1.96
CA THR A 99 4.74 -8.06 0.58
C THR A 99 3.60 -7.06 0.37
N ILE A 100 3.89 -5.87 -0.14
CA ILE A 100 2.89 -4.83 -0.38
C ILE A 100 2.76 -4.62 -1.88
N THR A 101 1.57 -4.79 -2.44
CA THR A 101 1.31 -4.60 -3.86
C THR A 101 0.38 -3.39 -4.04
N VAL A 102 0.77 -2.43 -4.88
CA VAL A 102 0.00 -1.19 -5.08
C VAL A 102 -0.63 -1.19 -6.45
N ARG A 103 -1.96 -1.05 -6.50
CA ARG A 103 -2.73 -0.87 -7.72
C ARG A 103 -2.87 0.61 -8.05
N HIS A 104 -2.44 0.99 -9.25
CA HIS A 104 -2.59 2.31 -9.84
C HIS A 104 -2.97 2.23 -11.32
N MET A 105 -3.36 3.35 -11.92
CA MET A 105 -3.73 3.46 -13.32
C MET A 105 -2.52 3.91 -14.16
N VAL A 106 -2.19 3.17 -15.21
CA VAL A 106 -1.26 3.56 -16.29
C VAL A 106 -1.99 3.33 -17.61
N SER A 107 -2.14 4.36 -18.44
CA SER A 107 -2.73 4.23 -19.79
C SER A 107 -4.03 3.39 -19.80
N GLU A 108 -5.02 3.80 -19.00
CA GLU A 108 -6.31 3.10 -18.80
C GLU A 108 -6.24 1.66 -18.26
N SER A 109 -5.04 1.14 -18.02
CA SER A 109 -4.78 -0.18 -17.48
C SER A 109 -4.39 -0.10 -16.00
N SER A 110 -4.69 -1.15 -15.23
CA SER A 110 -4.25 -1.23 -13.83
C SER A 110 -2.92 -1.96 -13.72
N HIS A 111 -1.94 -1.34 -13.06
CA HIS A 111 -0.65 -1.95 -12.78
C HIS A 111 -0.46 -2.19 -11.28
N TRP A 112 0.35 -3.20 -10.98
CA TRP A 112 0.65 -3.65 -9.62
C TRP A 112 2.14 -3.47 -9.37
N LYS A 113 2.52 -2.77 -8.30
CA LYS A 113 3.92 -2.62 -7.87
C LYS A 113 4.17 -3.26 -6.52
N THR A 114 5.18 -4.12 -6.42
CA THR A 114 5.55 -4.82 -5.19
C THR A 114 6.64 -4.09 -4.39
N PHE A 115 6.40 -3.94 -3.09
CA PHE A 115 7.32 -3.42 -2.08
C PHE A 115 7.52 -4.44 -0.96
N PHE A 116 8.66 -4.39 -0.28
CA PHE A 116 8.99 -5.28 0.84
C PHE A 116 9.24 -4.51 2.14
N MET A 117 8.67 -4.99 3.24
CA MET A 117 9.09 -4.63 4.58
C MET A 117 10.14 -5.64 5.07
N ASP A 118 11.41 -5.24 5.03
CA ASP A 118 12.55 -6.03 5.56
C ASP A 118 12.51 -6.10 7.10
N GLU A 119 13.04 -7.17 7.70
CA GLU A 119 13.24 -7.32 9.15
C GLU A 119 14.00 -6.13 9.77
N LYS A 120 14.83 -5.43 8.98
CA LYS A 120 15.58 -4.23 9.39
C LYS A 120 14.85 -2.90 9.15
N PHE A 121 13.53 -2.92 8.96
CA PHE A 121 12.75 -1.69 8.74
C PHE A 121 12.81 -0.78 9.98
N ASP A 122 13.59 0.31 9.87
CA ASP A 122 13.68 1.36 10.89
C ASP A 122 12.85 2.57 10.44
N SER A 123 11.76 2.85 11.16
CA SER A 123 10.90 4.00 10.89
C SER A 123 11.58 5.35 11.10
N ARG A 124 12.76 5.38 11.71
CA ARG A 124 13.58 6.59 11.94
C ARG A 124 14.55 6.87 10.80
N VAL A 125 14.82 5.88 9.93
CA VAL A 125 15.75 6.01 8.81
C VAL A 125 14.96 5.96 7.51
N LEU A 126 14.96 7.06 6.75
CA LEU A 126 14.26 7.17 5.45
C LEU A 126 14.99 6.36 4.36
N LYS A 127 15.12 5.04 4.54
CA LYS A 127 15.67 4.17 3.50
C LYS A 127 14.70 4.09 2.31
N PRO A 128 15.21 3.98 1.08
CA PRO A 128 14.38 3.62 -0.08
C PRO A 128 13.66 2.30 0.20
N LEU A 129 12.38 2.21 -0.16
CA LEU A 129 11.66 0.94 -0.08
C LEU A 129 12.25 -0.01 -1.12
N SER A 130 12.58 -1.24 -0.71
CA SER A 130 12.91 -2.31 -1.65
C SER A 130 11.69 -2.56 -2.53
N SER A 131 11.84 -2.43 -3.84
CA SER A 131 10.77 -2.67 -4.83
C SER A 131 11.30 -3.48 -6.00
N LYS A 132 10.43 -4.22 -6.68
CA LYS A 132 10.79 -4.83 -7.97
C LYS A 132 10.77 -3.74 -9.04
N GLU A 133 11.94 -3.36 -9.55
CA GLU A 133 12.06 -2.27 -10.53
C GLU A 133 11.31 -2.56 -11.85
N GLU A 134 11.20 -3.84 -12.20
CA GLU A 134 10.52 -4.34 -13.40
C GLU A 134 9.00 -4.07 -13.42
N ASP A 135 8.38 -3.80 -12.27
CA ASP A 135 6.93 -3.58 -12.17
C ASP A 135 6.47 -2.26 -12.83
N TRP A 136 7.38 -1.30 -13.06
CA TRP A 136 7.07 -0.07 -13.80
C TRP A 136 7.02 -0.28 -15.33
N TYR A 137 7.63 -1.36 -15.83
CA TYR A 137 7.94 -1.55 -17.24
C TYR A 137 6.99 -2.52 -17.97
N TYR A 138 5.68 -2.32 -17.86
CA TYR A 138 4.71 -3.06 -18.70
C TYR A 138 3.64 -2.16 -19.34
N ALA A 139 4.08 -1.12 -20.07
CA ALA A 139 3.20 -0.39 -20.99
C ALA A 139 3.71 -0.31 -22.44
N TYR A 140 4.90 -0.83 -22.80
CA TYR A 140 5.44 -0.62 -24.15
C TYR A 140 6.32 -1.74 -24.72
N LYS A 141 5.93 -3.00 -24.56
CA LYS A 141 6.38 -4.07 -25.46
C LYS A 141 5.23 -5.00 -25.82
N ARG A 142 4.30 -4.50 -26.65
CA ARG A 142 3.81 -5.33 -27.75
C ARG A 142 4.80 -5.14 -28.89
N THR A 143 5.83 -5.97 -28.90
CA THR A 143 6.57 -6.29 -30.12
C THR A 143 5.71 -7.25 -30.92
N ASP A 144 5.03 -6.68 -31.92
CA ASP A 144 4.85 -7.14 -33.31
C ASP A 144 3.52 -6.63 -33.89
#